data_AF-A0A386TF88-F1
#
_entry.id   AF-A0A386TF88-F1
#
_cell.length_a   1.000
_cell.length_b   1.000
_cell.length_c   1.000
_cell.angle_alpha   90.00
_cell.angle_beta   90.00
_cell.angle_gamma   90.00
#
_symmetry.space_group_name_H-M   'P 1'
#
loop_
_entity.id
_entity.type
_entity.pdbx_description
1 polymer ?
#
loop_
_entity_poly.entity_id
_entity_poly.type
_entity_poly.pdbx_seq_one_letter_code
_entity_poly.pdbx_strand_id
1 'polypeptide(L)'
;MRIATYNVEWFASLFDDDNQLYDDGEWSSRYQVTRAQQTAALGLVFGALDADAVMVIEAPNHGRRQSTVAALKHFAAQFSLRAREAVMGFSNDTEQEIALLYDPDKLTARHTPQSAAGAPRFDQTLRIDLDVDATEDAVVFSKPPLELEVTTKTGFAFQVIGAHLKSKAPHGAKSEADVLRIAIANRRKQLAQAIWLRRRIDAHLAADRPVMVMGDLNDGPGLDEFESLFGRSSVEIVLGEGAAALFDPHAKQALSRRLGAAPTSARFWIAPEERYLQALLDYIMVSPQLCARDARWRIWHPMDDPACWQNVALRDALLAASDHFPVTLDVDL
;
A
#
# COMPACT_ATOMS: atom_id res chain seq x y z
N MET A 1 12.65 5.50 14.61
CA MET A 1 12.68 5.23 13.16
C MET A 1 11.43 5.77 12.49
N ARG A 2 11.52 6.15 11.21
CA ARG A 2 10.38 6.51 10.36
C ARG A 2 10.18 5.48 9.26
N ILE A 3 9.00 4.87 9.22
CA ILE A 3 8.61 3.89 8.21
C ILE A 3 7.43 4.47 7.44
N ALA A 4 7.46 4.38 6.12
CA ALA A 4 6.44 4.92 5.24
C ALA A 4 5.82 3.83 4.36
N THR A 5 4.60 4.07 3.91
CA THR A 5 4.05 3.43 2.71
C THR A 5 3.55 4.49 1.76
N TYR A 6 3.76 4.26 0.46
CA TYR A 6 3.36 5.19 -0.56
C TYR A 6 3.00 4.45 -1.85
N ASN A 7 1.74 4.50 -2.26
CA ASN A 7 1.35 4.23 -3.64
C ASN A 7 1.80 5.42 -4.50
N VAL A 8 2.68 5.14 -5.46
CA VAL A 8 3.35 6.16 -6.27
C VAL A 8 2.75 6.27 -7.68
N GLU A 9 1.70 5.49 -7.95
CA GLU A 9 0.91 5.50 -9.19
C GLU A 9 1.74 5.30 -10.46
N TRP A 10 1.76 4.06 -10.94
CA TRP A 10 2.40 3.67 -12.20
C TRP A 10 3.89 4.03 -12.28
N PHE A 11 4.67 3.69 -11.25
CA PHE A 11 6.08 4.05 -11.22
C PHE A 11 6.86 3.44 -12.38
N ALA A 12 6.43 2.28 -12.88
CA ALA A 12 6.99 1.62 -14.06
C ALA A 12 7.08 2.54 -15.29
N SER A 13 6.09 3.42 -15.51
CA SER A 13 6.07 4.35 -16.67
C SER A 13 7.15 5.42 -16.62
N LEU A 14 7.81 5.61 -15.46
CA LEU A 14 8.88 6.58 -15.28
C LEU A 14 10.28 6.00 -15.52
N PHE A 15 10.40 4.71 -15.83
CA PHE A 15 11.70 4.08 -16.09
C PHE A 15 11.79 3.51 -17.50
N ASP A 16 12.99 3.59 -18.08
CA ASP A 16 13.29 2.93 -19.35
C ASP A 16 13.64 1.43 -19.17
N ASP A 17 13.99 0.78 -20.28
CA ASP A 17 14.40 -0.64 -20.30
C ASP A 17 15.72 -0.88 -19.54
N ASP A 18 16.53 0.17 -19.31
CA ASP A 18 17.80 0.14 -18.57
C ASP A 18 17.62 0.57 -17.09
N ASN A 19 16.38 0.73 -16.64
CA ASN A 19 16.00 1.14 -15.29
C ASN A 19 16.47 2.56 -14.92
N GLN A 20 16.68 3.44 -15.90
CA GLN A 20 16.95 4.86 -15.69
C GLN A 20 15.63 5.63 -15.67
N LEU A 21 15.58 6.68 -14.84
CA LEU A 21 14.42 7.57 -14.80
C LEU A 21 14.34 8.38 -16.09
N TYR A 22 13.14 8.51 -16.61
CA TYR A 22 12.82 9.55 -17.58
C TYR A 22 12.83 10.92 -16.90
N ASP A 23 13.51 11.87 -17.54
CA ASP A 23 13.51 13.28 -17.20
C ASP A 23 13.27 14.11 -18.47
N ASP A 24 12.13 13.85 -19.11
CA ASP A 24 11.73 14.50 -20.35
C ASP A 24 10.33 15.10 -20.26
N GLY A 25 10.01 15.90 -21.28
CA GLY A 25 8.72 16.60 -21.39
C GLY A 25 7.56 15.75 -21.87
N GLU A 26 7.74 14.43 -22.05
CA GLU A 26 6.66 13.54 -22.47
C GLU A 26 5.66 13.32 -21.34
N TRP A 27 4.43 12.94 -21.69
CA TRP A 27 3.37 12.69 -20.71
C TRP A 27 3.66 11.46 -19.85
N SER A 28 3.37 11.58 -18.56
CA SER A 28 3.33 10.43 -17.65
C SER A 28 1.97 9.72 -17.73
N SER A 29 1.79 8.67 -16.92
CA SER A 29 0.46 8.06 -16.71
C SER A 29 -0.50 8.97 -15.94
N ARG A 30 -0.01 10.04 -15.28
CA ARG A 30 -0.84 11.00 -14.56
C ARG A 30 -1.43 12.07 -15.49
N TYR A 31 -2.70 12.38 -15.25
CA TYR A 31 -3.43 13.38 -16.02
C TYR A 31 -2.76 14.76 -15.93
N GLN A 32 -2.36 15.31 -17.09
CA GLN A 32 -1.71 16.62 -17.22
C GLN A 32 -0.38 16.77 -16.44
N VAL A 33 0.34 15.68 -16.22
CA VAL A 33 1.68 15.70 -15.60
C VAL A 33 2.68 15.03 -16.55
N THR A 34 3.81 15.69 -16.83
CA THR A 34 4.91 15.11 -17.61
C THR A 34 5.77 14.18 -16.77
N ARG A 35 6.56 13.31 -17.41
CA ARG A 35 7.49 12.41 -16.71
C ARG A 35 8.51 13.19 -15.88
N ALA A 36 9.12 14.24 -16.44
CA ALA A 36 10.02 15.12 -15.68
C ALA A 36 9.34 15.73 -14.43
N GLN A 37 8.09 16.18 -14.56
CA GLN A 37 7.33 16.74 -13.43
C GLN A 37 7.06 15.70 -12.35
N GLN A 38 6.59 14.50 -12.71
CA GLN A 38 6.32 13.43 -11.75
C GLN A 38 7.61 12.94 -11.09
N THR A 39 8.69 12.75 -11.86
CA THR A 39 10.02 12.37 -11.37
C THR A 39 10.55 13.37 -10.34
N ALA A 40 10.53 14.67 -10.66
CA ALA A 40 10.99 15.71 -9.74
C ALA A 40 10.10 15.80 -8.47
N ALA A 41 8.78 15.66 -8.63
CA ALA A 41 7.84 15.67 -7.53
C ALA A 41 8.06 14.48 -6.58
N LEU A 42 8.21 13.27 -7.11
CA LEU A 42 8.53 12.08 -6.32
C LEU A 42 9.86 12.23 -5.59
N GLY A 43 10.90 12.75 -6.26
CA GLY A 43 12.18 13.05 -5.61
C GLY A 43 12.06 13.99 -4.42
N LEU A 44 11.29 15.07 -4.57
CA LEU A 44 11.02 16.03 -3.49
C LEU A 44 10.24 15.37 -2.35
N VAL A 45 9.16 14.63 -2.66
CA VAL A 45 8.35 13.95 -1.65
C VAL A 45 9.19 12.95 -0.86
N PHE A 46 9.90 12.03 -1.53
CA PHE A 46 10.75 11.05 -0.84
C PHE A 46 11.85 11.71 -0.01
N GLY A 47 12.47 12.79 -0.51
CA GLY A 47 13.43 13.58 0.26
C GLY A 47 12.81 14.23 1.51
N ALA A 48 11.59 14.76 1.40
CA ALA A 48 10.88 15.37 2.52
C ALA A 48 10.39 14.36 3.55
N LEU A 49 10.05 13.13 3.14
CA LEU A 49 9.70 12.05 4.06
C LEU A 49 10.87 11.74 5.00
N ASP A 50 12.10 11.73 4.49
CA ASP A 50 13.33 11.35 5.19
C ASP A 50 13.16 10.02 5.96
N ALA A 51 12.49 9.06 5.32
CA ALA A 51 12.12 7.78 5.93
C ALA A 51 13.29 6.79 5.96
N ASP A 52 13.38 6.00 7.02
CA ASP A 52 14.33 4.89 7.14
C ASP A 52 13.89 3.70 6.28
N ALA A 53 12.60 3.59 5.97
CA ALA A 53 12.04 2.62 5.02
C ALA A 53 10.78 3.15 4.35
N VAL A 54 10.57 2.83 3.08
CA VAL A 54 9.38 3.15 2.30
C VAL A 54 8.90 1.89 1.60
N MET A 55 7.71 1.41 1.96
CA MET A 55 6.98 0.41 1.17
C MET A 55 6.35 1.10 -0.02
N VAL A 56 6.95 0.88 -1.18
CA VAL A 56 6.51 1.43 -2.47
C VAL A 56 5.45 0.51 -3.05
N ILE A 57 4.24 1.03 -3.21
CA ILE A 57 3.12 0.36 -3.86
C ILE A 57 3.02 0.90 -5.29
N GLU A 58 2.77 -0.01 -6.26
CA GLU A 58 2.94 0.30 -7.69
C GLU A 58 4.39 0.65 -8.05
N ALA A 59 5.33 -0.06 -7.43
CA ALA A 59 6.76 0.06 -7.68
C ALA A 59 7.11 -0.29 -9.15
N PRO A 60 8.32 0.09 -9.61
CA PRO A 60 8.73 -0.12 -11.00
C PRO A 60 8.66 -1.59 -11.41
N ASN A 61 8.52 -1.85 -12.71
CA ASN A 61 8.34 -3.18 -13.24
C ASN A 61 9.53 -4.12 -12.96
N HIS A 62 9.26 -5.43 -12.86
CA HIS A 62 10.25 -6.48 -12.81
C HIS A 62 10.03 -7.47 -13.95
N GLY A 63 11.09 -7.81 -14.69
CA GLY A 63 10.96 -8.80 -15.75
C GLY A 63 12.26 -9.08 -16.47
N ARG A 64 12.15 -9.46 -17.75
CA ARG A 64 13.30 -9.87 -18.55
C ARG A 64 14.30 -8.74 -18.81
N ARG A 65 13.82 -7.50 -18.91
CA ARG A 65 14.64 -6.31 -19.20
C ARG A 65 14.77 -5.40 -17.99
N GLN A 66 13.67 -5.20 -17.27
CA GLN A 66 13.58 -4.29 -16.14
C GLN A 66 13.79 -5.01 -14.81
N SER A 67 14.29 -4.28 -13.82
CA SER A 67 14.55 -4.73 -12.46
C SER A 67 14.12 -3.65 -11.48
N THR A 68 13.02 -3.91 -10.76
CA THR A 68 12.50 -3.02 -9.70
C THR A 68 13.55 -2.63 -8.67
N VAL A 69 14.40 -3.58 -8.26
CA VAL A 69 15.48 -3.32 -7.29
C VAL A 69 16.50 -2.33 -7.89
N ALA A 70 16.90 -2.52 -9.15
CA ALA A 70 17.84 -1.59 -9.80
C ALA A 70 17.21 -0.20 -9.98
N ALA A 71 15.97 -0.14 -10.49
CA ALA A 71 15.21 1.09 -10.69
C ALA A 71 15.08 1.92 -9.40
N LEU A 72 14.66 1.28 -8.30
CA LEU A 72 14.51 1.97 -7.01
C LEU A 72 15.87 2.44 -6.46
N LYS A 73 16.96 1.70 -6.67
CA LYS A 73 18.31 2.13 -6.27
C LYS A 73 18.81 3.30 -7.12
N HIS A 74 18.55 3.31 -8.43
CA HIS A 74 18.88 4.46 -9.29
C HIS A 74 18.08 5.69 -8.88
N PHE A 75 16.79 5.54 -8.59
CA PHE A 75 15.96 6.62 -8.05
C PHE A 75 16.52 7.17 -6.74
N ALA A 76 16.85 6.29 -5.78
CA ALA A 76 17.44 6.71 -4.52
C ALA A 76 18.78 7.43 -4.69
N ALA A 77 19.64 6.96 -5.61
CA ALA A 77 20.91 7.61 -5.90
C ALA A 77 20.73 8.99 -6.54
N GLN A 78 19.83 9.12 -7.52
CA GLN A 78 19.55 10.37 -8.21
C GLN A 78 19.09 11.48 -7.25
N PHE A 79 18.27 11.13 -6.26
CA PHE A 79 17.75 12.07 -5.27
C PHE A 79 18.48 12.05 -3.92
N SER A 80 19.62 11.35 -3.83
CA SER A 80 20.46 11.26 -2.62
C SER A 80 19.67 10.85 -1.37
N LEU A 81 18.76 9.88 -1.51
CA LEU A 81 17.92 9.38 -0.42
C LEU A 81 18.73 8.52 0.56
N ARG A 82 18.41 8.57 1.85
CA ARG A 82 19.01 7.63 2.83
C ARG A 82 18.59 6.19 2.59
N ALA A 83 17.32 6.01 2.23
CA ALA A 83 16.75 4.73 1.85
C ALA A 83 17.25 4.40 0.44
N ARG A 84 18.27 3.55 0.36
CA ARG A 84 19.11 3.35 -0.83
C ARG A 84 19.37 1.90 -1.19
N GLU A 85 18.88 0.97 -0.37
CA GLU A 85 18.82 -0.45 -0.71
C GLU A 85 17.35 -0.86 -0.89
N ALA A 86 17.10 -1.83 -1.76
CA ALA A 86 15.75 -2.27 -2.07
C ALA A 86 15.61 -3.79 -1.98
N VAL A 87 14.45 -4.25 -1.55
CA VAL A 87 14.05 -5.65 -1.55
C VAL A 87 12.66 -5.80 -2.14
N MET A 88 12.47 -6.87 -2.89
CA MET A 88 11.24 -7.23 -3.59
C MET A 88 10.87 -8.67 -3.25
N GLY A 89 9.57 -8.97 -3.38
CA GLY A 89 9.02 -10.31 -3.25
C GLY A 89 8.85 -11.01 -4.59
N PHE A 90 7.64 -11.49 -4.83
CA PHE A 90 7.28 -12.12 -6.10
C PHE A 90 7.01 -11.05 -7.16
N SER A 91 7.57 -11.25 -8.36
CA SER A 91 7.20 -10.47 -9.54
C SER A 91 5.76 -10.74 -9.96
N ASN A 92 5.16 -9.82 -10.68
CA ASN A 92 3.81 -9.97 -11.21
C ASN A 92 3.64 -9.36 -12.60
N ASP A 93 2.55 -9.72 -13.29
CA ASP A 93 2.30 -9.31 -14.68
C ASP A 93 1.55 -7.97 -14.79
N THR A 94 1.43 -7.20 -13.69
CA THR A 94 0.65 -5.94 -13.67
C THR A 94 1.50 -4.69 -13.82
N GLU A 95 2.84 -4.83 -13.85
CA GLU A 95 3.80 -3.71 -13.81
C GLU A 95 3.64 -2.81 -12.58
N GLN A 96 2.97 -3.31 -11.56
CA GLN A 96 2.69 -2.62 -10.29
C GLN A 96 3.25 -3.46 -9.14
N GLU A 97 4.56 -3.45 -9.05
CA GLU A 97 5.27 -4.27 -8.07
C GLU A 97 5.10 -3.74 -6.65
N ILE A 98 5.39 -4.58 -5.66
CA ILE A 98 5.46 -4.20 -4.25
C ILE A 98 6.91 -4.39 -3.80
N ALA A 99 7.54 -3.32 -3.33
CA ALA A 99 8.94 -3.33 -2.94
C ALA A 99 9.18 -2.44 -1.71
N LEU A 100 10.18 -2.79 -0.91
CA LEU A 100 10.66 -1.95 0.19
C LEU A 100 11.98 -1.30 -0.22
N LEU A 101 12.01 0.04 -0.24
CA LEU A 101 13.24 0.84 -0.27
C LEU A 101 13.63 1.18 1.18
N TYR A 102 14.87 0.97 1.61
CA TYR A 102 15.27 1.12 3.00
C TYR A 102 16.70 1.63 3.18
N ASP A 103 16.96 2.22 4.35
CA ASP A 103 18.29 2.66 4.78
C ASP A 103 19.05 1.48 5.38
N PRO A 104 20.09 0.95 4.70
CA PRO A 104 20.88 -0.17 5.20
C PRO A 104 21.70 0.16 6.45
N ASP A 105 21.81 1.44 6.84
CA ASP A 105 22.45 1.85 8.09
C ASP A 105 21.49 1.76 9.29
N LYS A 106 20.18 1.60 9.06
CA LYS A 106 19.16 1.51 10.11
C LYS A 106 18.57 0.12 10.26
N LEU A 107 18.42 -0.61 9.16
CA LEU A 107 17.81 -1.94 9.17
C LEU A 107 18.35 -2.84 8.06
N THR A 108 18.06 -4.12 8.17
CA THR A 108 18.12 -5.08 7.08
C THR A 108 16.73 -5.67 6.85
N ALA A 109 16.40 -5.94 5.59
CA ALA A 109 15.12 -6.53 5.21
C ALA A 109 15.36 -7.72 4.28
N ARG A 110 14.67 -8.84 4.51
CA ARG A 110 14.80 -10.06 3.72
C ARG A 110 13.43 -10.61 3.37
N HIS A 111 13.22 -10.95 2.10
CA HIS A 111 12.03 -11.66 1.65
C HIS A 111 11.99 -13.07 2.25
N THR A 112 10.99 -13.33 3.10
CA THR A 112 10.83 -14.58 3.83
C THR A 112 9.38 -15.08 3.71
N PRO A 113 8.96 -15.51 2.51
CA PRO A 113 7.58 -15.90 2.28
C PRO A 113 7.23 -17.15 3.09
N GLN A 114 6.10 -17.14 3.79
CA GLN A 114 5.65 -18.28 4.60
C GLN A 114 4.55 -19.07 3.89
N SER A 115 4.27 -20.27 4.40
CA SER A 115 3.11 -21.07 3.99
C SER A 115 2.57 -21.80 5.22
N ALA A 116 1.25 -21.82 5.37
CA ALA A 116 0.56 -22.48 6.47
C ALA A 116 -0.78 -23.07 6.00
N ALA A 117 -1.35 -23.98 6.79
CA ALA A 117 -2.69 -24.51 6.53
C ALA A 117 -3.71 -23.36 6.51
N GLY A 118 -4.50 -23.26 5.43
CA GLY A 118 -5.47 -22.18 5.23
C GLY A 118 -4.88 -20.82 4.83
N ALA A 119 -3.55 -20.68 4.77
CA ALA A 119 -2.87 -19.48 4.28
C ALA A 119 -1.61 -19.90 3.49
N PRO A 120 -1.75 -20.33 2.23
CA PRO A 120 -0.62 -20.70 1.39
C PRO A 120 0.29 -19.49 1.12
N ARG A 121 1.40 -19.72 0.40
CA ARG A 121 2.31 -18.64 -0.01
C ARG A 121 1.60 -17.69 -0.97
N PHE A 122 1.83 -16.39 -0.88
CA PHE A 122 1.00 -15.39 -1.57
C PHE A 122 1.01 -15.43 -3.11
N ASP A 123 1.99 -16.08 -3.72
CA ASP A 123 2.06 -16.38 -5.17
C ASP A 123 1.33 -17.68 -5.56
N GLN A 124 0.64 -18.32 -4.61
CA GLN A 124 -0.14 -19.54 -4.84
C GLN A 124 -1.65 -19.23 -4.89
N THR A 125 -2.46 -20.27 -4.77
CA THR A 125 -3.92 -20.19 -4.78
C THR A 125 -4.48 -20.47 -3.39
N LEU A 126 -5.28 -19.54 -2.86
CA LEU A 126 -6.14 -19.80 -1.72
C LEU A 126 -7.45 -20.44 -2.20
N ARG A 127 -7.89 -21.48 -1.51
CA ARG A 127 -9.25 -22.03 -1.61
C ARG A 127 -10.05 -21.57 -0.41
N ILE A 128 -11.21 -20.96 -0.66
CA ILE A 128 -12.07 -20.41 0.40
C ILE A 128 -13.52 -20.36 -0.05
N ASP A 129 -14.42 -20.80 0.83
CA ASP A 129 -15.87 -20.62 0.68
C ASP A 129 -16.27 -19.33 1.43
N LEU A 130 -16.84 -18.36 0.72
CA LEU A 130 -17.27 -17.06 1.27
C LEU A 130 -18.79 -16.97 1.49
N ASP A 131 -19.60 -17.74 0.77
CA ASP A 131 -21.07 -17.70 0.80
C ASP A 131 -21.71 -18.92 1.47
N VAL A 132 -20.91 -19.79 2.08
CA VAL A 132 -21.35 -20.95 2.89
C VAL A 132 -22.22 -21.90 2.06
N ASP A 133 -21.95 -21.97 0.75
CA ASP A 133 -22.63 -22.86 -0.19
C ASP A 133 -21.87 -24.18 -0.41
N ALA A 134 -20.76 -24.38 0.33
CA ALA A 134 -19.83 -25.49 0.25
C ALA A 134 -19.01 -25.56 -1.06
N THR A 135 -18.96 -24.46 -1.83
CA THR A 135 -18.12 -24.31 -3.02
C THR A 135 -16.93 -23.41 -2.71
N GLU A 136 -15.71 -23.94 -2.83
CA GLU A 136 -14.51 -23.12 -2.61
C GLU A 136 -14.15 -22.30 -3.86
N ASP A 137 -14.11 -20.98 -3.70
CA ASP A 137 -13.52 -20.07 -4.67
C ASP A 137 -12.00 -20.26 -4.74
N ALA A 138 -11.44 -20.20 -5.95
CA ALA A 138 -10.01 -20.19 -6.19
C ALA A 138 -9.51 -18.74 -6.31
N VAL A 139 -8.78 -18.27 -5.31
CA VAL A 139 -8.32 -16.88 -5.24
C VAL A 139 -6.81 -16.81 -5.37
N VAL A 140 -6.36 -16.02 -6.36
CA VAL A 140 -4.95 -15.71 -6.63
C VAL A 140 -4.75 -14.21 -6.53
N PHE A 141 -3.67 -13.79 -5.88
CA PHE A 141 -3.21 -12.40 -5.93
C PHE A 141 -2.64 -12.06 -7.30
N SER A 142 -3.17 -11.02 -7.94
CA SER A 142 -2.51 -10.44 -9.12
C SER A 142 -1.24 -9.68 -8.75
N LYS A 143 -1.16 -9.19 -7.51
CA LYS A 143 -0.01 -8.52 -6.90
C LYS A 143 0.25 -9.20 -5.55
N PRO A 144 1.05 -10.27 -5.50
CA PRO A 144 1.28 -11.02 -4.26
C PRO A 144 1.86 -10.11 -3.16
N PRO A 145 1.29 -10.11 -1.93
CA PRO A 145 1.86 -9.35 -0.83
C PRO A 145 3.34 -9.68 -0.55
N LEU A 146 4.10 -8.64 -0.21
CA LEU A 146 5.52 -8.71 0.10
C LEU A 146 5.73 -9.08 1.57
N GLU A 147 6.26 -10.27 1.85
CA GLU A 147 6.57 -10.72 3.22
C GLU A 147 8.04 -10.57 3.58
N LEU A 148 8.33 -9.71 4.55
CA LEU A 148 9.69 -9.42 4.98
C LEU A 148 9.90 -9.75 6.45
N GLU A 149 11.05 -10.33 6.75
CA GLU A 149 11.67 -10.21 8.05
C GLU A 149 12.56 -8.97 8.05
N VAL A 150 12.31 -8.06 8.99
CA VAL A 150 13.09 -6.84 9.19
C VAL A 150 13.82 -6.93 10.51
N THR A 151 15.11 -6.60 10.51
CA THR A 151 15.93 -6.50 11.72
C THR A 151 16.58 -5.12 11.76
N THR A 152 16.34 -4.37 12.83
CA THR A 152 16.99 -3.07 13.05
C THR A 152 18.45 -3.27 13.45
N LYS A 153 19.29 -2.22 13.34
CA LYS A 153 20.67 -2.28 13.87
C LYS A 153 20.74 -2.47 15.38
N THR A 154 19.69 -2.09 16.11
CA THR A 154 19.55 -2.32 17.55
C THR A 154 19.23 -3.80 17.88
N GLY A 155 18.93 -4.62 16.87
CA GLY A 155 18.64 -6.05 17.01
C GLY A 155 17.16 -6.38 17.16
N PHE A 156 16.26 -5.39 17.03
CA PHE A 156 14.83 -5.63 17.08
C PHE A 156 14.35 -6.25 15.77
N ALA A 157 13.73 -7.43 15.87
CA ALA A 157 13.22 -8.17 14.73
C ALA A 157 11.68 -8.14 14.69
N PHE A 158 11.13 -7.88 13.51
CA PHE A 158 9.69 -7.84 13.27
C PHE A 158 9.35 -8.25 11.83
N GLN A 159 8.08 -8.50 11.59
CA GLN A 159 7.56 -8.96 10.31
C GLN A 159 6.85 -7.80 9.63
N VAL A 160 7.12 -7.59 8.35
CA VAL A 160 6.46 -6.57 7.53
C VAL A 160 5.73 -7.25 6.39
N ILE A 161 4.47 -6.89 6.19
CA ILE A 161 3.67 -7.32 5.04
C ILE A 161 3.29 -6.09 4.22
N GLY A 162 3.83 -5.97 3.01
CA GLY A 162 3.42 -4.97 2.02
C GLY A 162 2.24 -5.50 1.20
N ALA A 163 1.12 -4.77 1.16
CA ALA A 163 -0.08 -5.24 0.48
C ALA A 163 -0.64 -4.21 -0.52
N HIS A 164 -1.08 -4.71 -1.67
CA HIS A 164 -1.90 -3.97 -2.63
C HIS A 164 -3.11 -4.84 -2.99
N LEU A 165 -4.24 -4.61 -2.32
CA LEU A 165 -5.45 -5.42 -2.54
C LEU A 165 -6.18 -5.07 -3.83
N LYS A 166 -7.06 -5.97 -4.28
CA LYS A 166 -7.87 -5.76 -5.49
C LYS A 166 -8.78 -4.53 -5.34
N SER A 167 -8.66 -3.57 -6.27
CA SER A 167 -9.61 -2.47 -6.42
C SER A 167 -11.05 -2.96 -6.68
N LYS A 168 -12.02 -2.25 -6.10
CA LYS A 168 -13.46 -2.50 -6.27
C LYS A 168 -14.01 -1.99 -7.60
N ALA A 169 -13.29 -1.08 -8.28
CA ALA A 169 -13.78 -0.43 -9.49
C ALA A 169 -14.17 -1.46 -10.58
N PRO A 170 -15.37 -1.34 -11.18
CA PRO A 170 -15.91 -2.31 -12.15
C PRO A 170 -15.33 -2.06 -13.55
N HIS A 171 -14.01 -2.03 -13.66
CA HIS A 171 -13.34 -1.84 -14.95
C HIS A 171 -13.78 -2.90 -15.96
N GLY A 172 -14.07 -2.46 -17.19
CA GLY A 172 -14.50 -3.34 -18.29
C GLY A 172 -15.99 -3.66 -18.32
N ALA A 173 -16.80 -3.11 -17.42
CA ALA A 173 -18.26 -3.23 -17.49
C ALA A 173 -18.83 -2.51 -18.74
N LYS A 174 -19.75 -3.16 -19.43
CA LYS A 174 -20.39 -2.66 -20.66
C LYS A 174 -21.87 -2.32 -20.49
N SER A 175 -22.45 -2.68 -19.33
CA SER A 175 -23.85 -2.50 -18.98
C SER A 175 -24.00 -2.34 -17.46
N GLU A 176 -25.12 -1.82 -16.98
CA GLU A 176 -25.41 -1.73 -15.54
C GLU A 176 -25.41 -3.11 -14.85
N ALA A 177 -25.91 -4.13 -15.54
CA ALA A 177 -25.87 -5.51 -15.05
C ALA A 177 -24.42 -6.04 -14.93
N ASP A 178 -23.55 -5.69 -15.89
CA ASP A 178 -22.12 -6.01 -15.79
C ASP A 178 -21.44 -5.26 -14.66
N VAL A 179 -21.79 -3.99 -14.43
CA VAL A 179 -21.26 -3.19 -13.32
C VAL A 179 -21.52 -3.91 -11.99
N LEU A 180 -22.77 -4.29 -11.75
CA LEU A 180 -23.16 -4.98 -10.51
C LEU A 180 -22.43 -6.32 -10.37
N ARG A 181 -22.42 -7.15 -11.41
CA ARG A 181 -21.77 -8.47 -11.40
C ARG A 181 -20.27 -8.37 -11.14
N ILE A 182 -19.58 -7.46 -11.82
CA ILE A 182 -18.13 -7.26 -11.67
C ILE A 182 -17.81 -6.69 -10.29
N ALA A 183 -18.60 -5.74 -9.78
CA ALA A 183 -18.43 -5.19 -8.44
C ALA A 183 -18.52 -6.28 -7.36
N ILE A 184 -19.54 -7.15 -7.43
CA ILE A 184 -19.69 -8.28 -6.51
C ILE A 184 -18.49 -9.24 -6.60
N ALA A 185 -18.05 -9.60 -7.81
CA ALA A 185 -16.92 -10.50 -7.99
C ALA A 185 -15.59 -9.90 -7.48
N ASN A 186 -15.34 -8.61 -7.75
CA ASN A 186 -14.19 -7.89 -7.23
C ASN A 186 -14.21 -7.84 -5.70
N ARG A 187 -15.38 -7.59 -5.11
CA ARG A 187 -15.56 -7.54 -3.66
C ARG A 187 -15.28 -8.88 -3.00
N ARG A 188 -15.85 -9.98 -3.52
CA ARG A 188 -15.57 -11.35 -3.06
C ARG A 188 -14.06 -11.64 -3.09
N LYS A 189 -13.41 -11.33 -4.21
CA LYS A 189 -11.96 -11.52 -4.36
C LYS A 189 -11.17 -10.72 -3.32
N GLN A 190 -11.52 -9.45 -3.11
CA GLN A 190 -10.86 -8.59 -2.13
C GLN A 190 -11.04 -9.09 -0.69
N LEU A 191 -12.24 -9.56 -0.32
CA LEU A 191 -12.52 -10.13 1.00
C LEU A 191 -11.70 -11.42 1.24
N ALA A 192 -11.65 -12.32 0.25
CA ALA A 192 -10.80 -13.50 0.33
C ALA A 192 -9.33 -13.14 0.52
N GLN A 193 -8.83 -12.11 -0.18
CA GLN A 193 -7.47 -11.60 -0.01
C GLN A 193 -7.24 -11.04 1.40
N ALA A 194 -8.20 -10.30 1.96
CA ALA A 194 -8.14 -9.78 3.32
C ALA A 194 -8.13 -10.90 4.36
N ILE A 195 -8.95 -11.94 4.19
CA ILE A 195 -8.95 -13.13 5.06
C ILE A 195 -7.62 -13.86 4.96
N TRP A 196 -7.05 -13.97 3.76
CA TRP A 196 -5.72 -14.57 3.57
C TRP A 196 -4.64 -13.81 4.34
N LEU A 197 -4.60 -12.47 4.19
CA LEU A 197 -3.71 -11.61 4.96
C LEU A 197 -3.93 -11.82 6.45
N ARG A 198 -5.19 -11.83 6.91
CA ARG A 198 -5.50 -11.99 8.32
C ARG A 198 -5.00 -13.31 8.89
N ARG A 199 -5.22 -14.42 8.19
CA ARG A 199 -4.69 -15.73 8.60
C ARG A 199 -3.16 -15.72 8.71
N ARG A 200 -2.46 -15.01 7.81
CA ARG A 200 -1.00 -14.83 7.89
C ARG A 200 -0.58 -13.99 9.09
N ILE A 201 -1.27 -12.88 9.34
CA ILE A 201 -1.06 -12.00 10.50
C ILE A 201 -1.25 -12.78 11.80
N ASP A 202 -2.33 -13.55 11.91
CA ASP A 202 -2.62 -14.38 13.09
C ASP A 202 -1.53 -15.41 13.35
N ALA A 203 -0.96 -16.02 12.31
CA ALA A 203 0.16 -16.95 12.46
C ALA A 203 1.43 -16.26 13.01
N HIS A 204 1.67 -15.00 12.68
CA HIS A 204 2.78 -14.23 13.27
C HIS A 204 2.50 -13.84 14.71
N LEU A 205 1.28 -13.33 14.99
CA LEU A 205 0.87 -12.93 16.33
C LEU A 205 0.86 -14.12 17.30
N ALA A 206 0.40 -15.30 16.86
CA ALA A 206 0.41 -16.53 17.66
C ALA A 206 1.82 -17.03 17.97
N ALA A 207 2.81 -16.65 17.15
CA ALA A 207 4.23 -16.94 17.38
C ALA A 207 4.95 -15.80 18.13
N ASP A 208 4.21 -14.84 18.70
CA ASP A 208 4.71 -13.63 19.37
C ASP A 208 5.73 -12.84 18.53
N ARG A 209 5.55 -12.86 17.20
CA ARG A 209 6.36 -12.06 16.27
C ARG A 209 5.64 -10.73 16.02
N PRO A 210 6.23 -9.58 16.39
CA PRO A 210 5.65 -8.29 16.08
C PRO A 210 5.43 -8.15 14.57
N VAL A 211 4.27 -7.67 14.17
CA VAL A 211 3.88 -7.55 12.76
C VAL A 211 3.42 -6.13 12.44
N MET A 212 3.80 -5.67 11.26
CA MET A 212 3.40 -4.41 10.63
C MET A 212 2.88 -4.71 9.23
N VAL A 213 1.65 -4.29 8.94
CA VAL A 213 1.03 -4.44 7.62
C VAL A 213 0.87 -3.05 7.03
N MET A 214 1.33 -2.84 5.80
CA MET A 214 1.24 -1.52 5.18
C MET A 214 1.01 -1.59 3.67
N GLY A 215 0.42 -0.54 3.13
CA GLY A 215 0.13 -0.42 1.70
C GLY A 215 -1.30 0.00 1.44
N ASP A 216 -1.70 -0.23 0.19
CA ASP A 216 -3.01 0.15 -0.36
C ASP A 216 -3.99 -1.02 -0.25
N LEU A 217 -4.96 -0.92 0.66
CA LEU A 217 -5.99 -1.94 0.82
C LEU A 217 -7.16 -1.78 -0.16
N ASN A 218 -7.16 -0.73 -0.98
CA ASN A 218 -8.22 -0.42 -1.95
C ASN A 218 -9.63 -0.44 -1.31
N ASP A 219 -9.69 -0.13 -0.01
CA ASP A 219 -10.89 -0.15 0.80
C ASP A 219 -10.76 0.86 1.95
N GLY A 220 -11.91 1.40 2.33
CA GLY A 220 -12.06 2.36 3.40
C GLY A 220 -13.49 2.33 3.90
N PRO A 221 -13.73 2.54 5.21
CA PRO A 221 -15.07 2.46 5.79
C PRO A 221 -16.06 3.40 5.08
N GLY A 222 -17.21 2.87 4.65
CA GLY A 222 -18.29 3.66 4.05
C GLY A 222 -18.12 3.96 2.55
N LEU A 223 -17.14 3.34 1.88
CA LEU A 223 -16.93 3.48 0.43
C LEU A 223 -17.77 2.50 -0.42
N ASP A 224 -18.61 1.67 0.21
CA ASP A 224 -19.23 0.53 -0.48
C ASP A 224 -20.67 0.26 -0.03
N GLU A 225 -21.61 0.48 -0.96
CA GLU A 225 -23.05 0.24 -0.78
C GLU A 225 -23.37 -1.25 -0.50
N PHE A 226 -22.43 -2.16 -0.82
CA PHE A 226 -22.56 -3.60 -0.58
C PHE A 226 -21.94 -4.06 0.75
N GLU A 227 -21.43 -3.17 1.62
CA GLU A 227 -20.93 -3.55 2.95
C GLU A 227 -21.98 -4.37 3.73
N SER A 228 -23.26 -4.04 3.58
CA SER A 228 -24.38 -4.75 4.19
C SER A 228 -24.51 -6.22 3.75
N LEU A 229 -24.04 -6.56 2.54
CA LEU A 229 -24.14 -7.92 2.00
C LEU A 229 -23.04 -8.85 2.53
N PHE A 230 -21.87 -8.29 2.87
CA PHE A 230 -20.69 -9.08 3.24
C PHE A 230 -20.29 -8.94 4.72
N GLY A 231 -20.94 -8.04 5.46
CA GLY A 231 -20.89 -7.95 6.92
C GLY A 231 -19.63 -7.30 7.51
N ARG A 232 -18.50 -7.25 6.77
CA ARG A 232 -17.24 -6.60 7.18
C ARG A 232 -16.46 -6.05 5.98
N SER A 233 -15.72 -4.96 6.19
CA SER A 233 -14.73 -4.42 5.25
C SER A 233 -13.41 -5.20 5.26
N SER A 234 -12.59 -5.06 4.20
CA SER A 234 -11.25 -5.67 4.19
C SER A 234 -10.36 -5.07 5.29
N VAL A 235 -10.56 -3.79 5.59
CA VAL A 235 -9.90 -3.06 6.70
C VAL A 235 -10.22 -3.72 8.04
N GLU A 236 -11.50 -3.97 8.35
CA GLU A 236 -11.90 -4.65 9.60
C GLU A 236 -11.33 -6.07 9.69
N ILE A 237 -11.32 -6.81 8.58
CA ILE A 237 -10.77 -8.16 8.54
C ILE A 237 -9.27 -8.15 8.84
N VAL A 238 -8.49 -7.24 8.25
CA VAL A 238 -7.04 -7.16 8.48
C VAL A 238 -6.73 -6.71 9.90
N LEU A 239 -7.41 -5.67 10.41
CA LEU A 239 -7.28 -5.21 11.80
C LEU A 239 -7.57 -6.33 12.81
N GLY A 240 -8.61 -7.11 12.52
CA GLY A 240 -9.16 -8.14 13.40
C GLY A 240 -9.60 -7.61 14.76
N GLU A 241 -9.72 -8.51 15.73
CA GLU A 241 -10.41 -8.23 16.99
C GLU A 241 -9.65 -8.76 18.21
N GLY A 242 -10.03 -8.24 19.39
CA GLY A 242 -9.49 -8.68 20.67
C GLY A 242 -8.13 -8.06 21.00
N ALA A 243 -7.43 -8.66 21.96
CA ALA A 243 -6.18 -8.13 22.50
C ALA A 243 -5.02 -8.12 21.49
N ALA A 244 -5.08 -8.98 20.47
CA ALA A 244 -4.07 -9.07 19.42
C ALA A 244 -4.47 -8.32 18.14
N ALA A 245 -5.55 -7.54 18.16
CA ALA A 245 -5.94 -6.71 17.02
C ALA A 245 -4.79 -5.76 16.62
N LEU A 246 -4.62 -5.56 15.32
CA LEU A 246 -3.72 -4.52 14.84
C LEU A 246 -4.34 -3.14 15.09
N PHE A 247 -3.49 -2.13 15.13
CA PHE A 247 -3.89 -0.76 15.37
C PHE A 247 -3.41 0.15 14.24
N ASP A 248 -4.33 0.97 13.74
CA ASP A 248 -4.08 2.16 12.93
C ASP A 248 -5.10 3.24 13.37
N PRO A 249 -4.66 4.45 13.74
CA PRO A 249 -5.56 5.48 14.26
C PRO A 249 -6.52 6.01 13.21
N HIS A 250 -6.13 6.07 11.93
CA HIS A 250 -6.99 6.54 10.84
C HIS A 250 -8.07 5.50 10.52
N ALA A 251 -7.71 4.23 10.47
CA ALA A 251 -8.67 3.14 10.30
C ALA A 251 -9.67 3.10 11.47
N LYS A 252 -9.18 3.21 12.71
CA LYS A 252 -10.03 3.29 13.90
C LYS A 252 -10.98 4.49 13.85
N GLN A 253 -10.48 5.67 13.46
CA GLN A 253 -11.31 6.86 13.32
C GLN A 253 -12.42 6.64 12.27
N ALA A 254 -12.06 6.15 11.09
CA ALA A 254 -13.00 5.91 9.99
C ALA A 254 -14.06 4.87 10.35
N LEU A 255 -13.70 3.80 11.08
CA LEU A 255 -14.66 2.79 11.57
C LEU A 255 -15.56 3.30 12.70
N SER A 256 -15.08 4.22 13.53
CA SER A 256 -15.82 4.70 14.71
C SER A 256 -16.88 5.77 14.40
N ARG A 257 -16.75 6.51 13.28
CA ARG A 257 -17.60 7.68 12.99
C ARG A 257 -18.54 7.40 11.82
N ARG A 258 -19.85 7.37 12.09
CA ARG A 258 -20.88 7.40 11.04
C ARG A 258 -21.13 8.80 10.46
N LEU A 259 -20.71 9.86 11.17
CA LEU A 259 -20.90 11.26 10.78
C LEU A 259 -19.65 12.07 11.18
N GLY A 260 -18.95 12.67 10.20
CA GLY A 260 -17.79 13.53 10.39
C GLY A 260 -16.76 13.37 9.27
N ALA A 261 -15.86 14.34 9.11
CA ALA A 261 -14.76 14.23 8.15
C ALA A 261 -13.84 13.05 8.53
N ALA A 262 -13.69 12.10 7.60
CA ALA A 262 -12.72 11.02 7.68
C ALA A 262 -11.36 11.49 7.16
N PRO A 263 -10.24 10.97 7.69
CA PRO A 263 -8.94 11.19 7.09
C PRO A 263 -8.93 10.61 5.67
N THR A 264 -8.13 11.18 4.77
CA THR A 264 -8.03 10.73 3.37
C THR A 264 -6.56 10.57 3.00
N SER A 265 -6.25 9.50 2.28
CA SER A 265 -4.91 9.21 1.78
C SER A 265 -4.83 9.23 0.26
N ALA A 266 -5.96 9.33 -0.45
CA ALA A 266 -5.98 9.36 -1.91
C ALA A 266 -7.06 10.30 -2.44
N ARG A 267 -6.83 10.82 -3.65
CA ARG A 267 -7.76 11.68 -4.38
C ARG A 267 -7.83 11.33 -5.86
N PHE A 268 -9.03 11.15 -6.39
CA PHE A 268 -9.25 10.77 -7.78
C PHE A 268 -10.09 11.83 -8.49
N TRP A 269 -9.64 12.28 -9.67
CA TRP A 269 -10.41 13.24 -10.48
C TRP A 269 -11.57 12.53 -11.19
N ILE A 270 -12.81 12.95 -10.91
CA ILE A 270 -14.01 12.45 -11.59
C ILE A 270 -14.37 13.44 -12.70
N ALA A 271 -13.93 13.15 -13.93
CA ALA A 271 -14.08 14.07 -15.06
C ALA A 271 -15.55 14.50 -15.33
N PRO A 272 -16.57 13.63 -15.29
CA PRO A 272 -17.97 14.06 -15.50
C PRO A 272 -18.51 15.01 -14.43
N GLU A 273 -17.93 15.01 -13.23
CA GLU A 273 -18.39 15.79 -12.08
C GLU A 273 -17.47 16.98 -11.77
N GLU A 274 -16.36 17.11 -12.50
CA GLU A 274 -15.34 18.15 -12.32
C GLU A 274 -14.90 18.33 -10.85
N ARG A 275 -14.76 17.22 -10.12
CA ARG A 275 -14.36 17.23 -8.71
C ARG A 275 -13.46 16.07 -8.34
N TYR A 276 -12.79 16.20 -7.20
CA TYR A 276 -11.99 15.12 -6.61
C TYR A 276 -12.84 14.29 -5.65
N LEU A 277 -12.86 12.97 -5.87
CA LEU A 277 -13.25 11.99 -4.85
C LEU A 277 -12.08 11.80 -3.91
N GLN A 278 -12.34 11.80 -2.60
CA GLN A 278 -11.32 11.59 -1.58
C GLN A 278 -11.60 10.26 -0.87
N ALA A 279 -10.55 9.48 -0.60
CA ALA A 279 -10.67 8.17 0.03
C ALA A 279 -9.52 7.88 0.99
N LEU A 280 -9.77 7.04 1.99
CA LEU A 280 -8.74 6.45 2.84
C LEU A 280 -8.48 5.03 2.34
N LEU A 281 -7.31 4.81 1.76
CA LEU A 281 -6.93 3.53 1.13
C LEU A 281 -5.60 2.98 1.66
N ASP A 282 -4.73 3.85 2.15
CA ASP A 282 -3.37 3.54 2.57
C ASP A 282 -3.27 3.49 4.09
N TYR A 283 -2.69 2.41 4.62
CA TYR A 283 -2.65 2.16 6.06
C TYR A 283 -1.27 1.69 6.51
N ILE A 284 -0.96 1.90 7.79
CA ILE A 284 0.13 1.22 8.50
C ILE A 284 -0.45 0.60 9.77
N MET A 285 -0.88 -0.65 9.68
CA MET A 285 -1.50 -1.38 10.78
C MET A 285 -0.43 -2.14 11.57
N VAL A 286 -0.33 -1.88 12.87
CA VAL A 286 0.73 -2.44 13.70
C VAL A 286 0.20 -3.29 14.85
N SER A 287 0.94 -4.35 15.18
CA SER A 287 0.70 -5.15 16.38
C SER A 287 0.83 -4.33 17.68
N PRO A 288 0.21 -4.76 18.79
CA PRO A 288 0.29 -4.06 20.07
C PRO A 288 1.73 -3.80 20.54
N GLN A 289 2.66 -4.73 20.29
CA GLN A 289 4.08 -4.59 20.63
C GLN A 289 4.73 -3.39 19.93
N LEU A 290 4.38 -3.12 18.67
CA LEU A 290 4.86 -1.97 17.92
C LEU A 290 4.10 -0.69 18.31
N CYS A 291 2.79 -0.78 18.53
CA CYS A 291 1.98 0.36 18.96
C CYS A 291 2.47 0.96 20.29
N ALA A 292 2.96 0.12 21.20
CA ALA A 292 3.48 0.53 22.50
C ALA A 292 4.81 1.30 22.44
N ARG A 293 5.45 1.40 21.26
CA ARG A 293 6.75 2.05 21.04
C ARG A 293 6.63 3.49 20.55
N ASP A 294 5.83 4.29 21.26
CA ASP A 294 5.56 5.71 20.94
C ASP A 294 5.18 5.92 19.46
N ALA A 295 4.35 5.01 18.95
CA ALA A 295 3.94 4.98 17.55
C ALA A 295 3.09 6.21 17.20
N ARG A 296 3.53 6.97 16.19
CA ARG A 296 2.88 8.19 15.70
C ARG A 296 2.67 8.13 14.20
N TRP A 297 1.40 8.19 13.80
CA TRP A 297 1.00 8.17 12.40
C TRP A 297 0.83 9.58 11.84
N ARG A 298 1.06 9.70 10.54
CA ARG A 298 0.81 10.94 9.79
C ARG A 298 0.47 10.59 8.35
N ILE A 299 -0.61 11.18 7.83
CA ILE A 299 -0.88 11.19 6.39
C ILE A 299 -0.39 12.52 5.86
N TRP A 300 0.44 12.50 4.82
CA TRP A 300 1.01 13.68 4.21
C TRP A 300 0.03 14.35 3.23
N HIS A 301 -1.24 14.51 3.65
CA HIS A 301 -2.28 15.10 2.83
C HIS A 301 -2.12 16.64 2.79
N PRO A 302 -1.86 17.25 1.63
CA PRO A 302 -1.47 18.65 1.53
C PRO A 302 -2.52 19.65 2.02
N MET A 303 -3.80 19.25 2.10
CA MET A 303 -4.88 20.11 2.57
C MET A 303 -5.23 19.90 4.05
N ASP A 304 -4.80 18.78 4.65
CA ASP A 304 -5.14 18.44 6.04
C ASP A 304 -3.92 18.49 6.97
N ASP A 305 -2.70 18.42 6.41
CA ASP A 305 -1.46 18.56 7.14
C ASP A 305 -0.92 20.00 7.03
N PRO A 306 -0.84 20.75 8.14
CA PRO A 306 -0.40 22.15 8.11
C PRO A 306 1.01 22.35 7.58
N ALA A 307 1.93 21.41 7.84
CA ALA A 307 3.31 21.53 7.39
C ALA A 307 3.42 21.25 5.88
N CYS A 308 2.61 20.33 5.34
CA CYS A 308 2.48 20.16 3.90
C CYS A 308 1.85 21.38 3.24
N TRP A 309 0.77 21.94 3.82
CA TRP A 309 0.07 23.11 3.26
C TRP A 309 0.97 24.36 3.17
N GLN A 310 1.73 24.63 4.24
CA GLN A 310 2.58 25.82 4.34
C GLN A 310 3.81 25.77 3.42
N ASN A 311 4.30 24.57 3.11
CA ASN A 311 5.41 24.39 2.19
C ASN A 311 4.88 24.22 0.76
N VAL A 312 4.78 25.33 0.02
CA VAL A 312 4.26 25.36 -1.37
C VAL A 312 4.94 24.33 -2.28
N ALA A 313 6.26 24.20 -2.22
CA ALA A 313 7.00 23.27 -3.06
C ALA A 313 6.63 21.80 -2.75
N LEU A 314 6.55 21.45 -1.46
CA LEU A 314 6.13 20.12 -1.04
C LEU A 314 4.66 19.85 -1.37
N ARG A 315 3.79 20.83 -1.14
CA ARG A 315 2.37 20.76 -1.47
C ARG A 315 2.18 20.43 -2.94
N ASP A 316 2.78 21.22 -3.82
CA ASP A 316 2.60 21.07 -5.25
C ASP A 316 3.25 19.75 -5.75
N ALA A 317 4.37 19.33 -5.14
CA ALA A 317 4.97 18.02 -5.39
C ALA A 317 4.05 16.85 -4.96
N LEU A 318 3.45 16.89 -3.77
CA LEU A 318 2.48 15.87 -3.33
C LEU A 318 1.30 15.76 -4.29
N LEU A 319 0.84 16.89 -4.84
CA LEU A 319 -0.26 16.92 -5.79
C LEU A 319 0.12 16.37 -7.18
N ALA A 320 1.38 16.54 -7.61
CA ALA A 320 1.90 16.11 -8.90
C ALA A 320 2.43 14.67 -8.90
N ALA A 321 2.96 14.18 -7.77
CA ALA A 321 3.67 12.91 -7.67
C ALA A 321 2.76 11.68 -7.82
N SER A 322 1.59 11.68 -7.17
CA SER A 322 0.63 10.57 -7.18
C SER A 322 -0.77 11.05 -6.81
N ASP A 323 -1.79 10.27 -7.14
CA ASP A 323 -3.15 10.38 -6.63
C ASP A 323 -3.28 9.91 -5.17
N HIS A 324 -2.27 9.21 -4.64
CA HIS A 324 -2.14 8.91 -3.22
C HIS A 324 -1.18 9.87 -2.51
N PHE A 325 -1.31 9.92 -1.18
CA PHE A 325 -0.46 10.65 -0.27
C PHE A 325 0.26 9.68 0.66
N PRO A 326 1.57 9.86 0.91
CA PRO A 326 2.32 8.98 1.79
C PRO A 326 1.71 8.91 3.19
N VAL A 327 1.73 7.71 3.77
CA VAL A 327 1.46 7.50 5.20
C VAL A 327 2.76 7.13 5.89
N THR A 328 3.07 7.78 7.00
CA THR A 328 4.26 7.49 7.80
C THR A 328 3.90 7.09 9.23
N LEU A 329 4.74 6.23 9.78
CA LEU A 329 4.78 5.84 11.18
C LEU A 329 6.16 6.19 11.74
N ASP A 330 6.20 7.13 12.68
CA ASP A 330 7.35 7.32 13.57
C ASP A 330 7.20 6.38 14.77
N VAL A 331 8.20 5.53 15.02
CA VAL A 331 8.17 4.48 16.05
C VAL A 331 9.55 4.26 16.67
N ASP A 332 9.63 4.01 17.96
CA ASP A 332 10.88 3.79 18.70
C ASP A 332 11.41 2.35 18.50
N LEU A 333 12.38 2.19 17.59
CA LEU A 333 12.96 0.92 17.13
C LEU A 333 14.48 1.02 17.01
#